data_AF-A0A1C4TVS2-F1
#
_entry.id   AF-A0A1C4TVS2-F1
#
_cell.length_a   1.000
_cell.length_b   1.000
_cell.length_c   1.000
_cell.angle_alpha   90.00
_cell.angle_beta   90.00
_cell.angle_gamma   90.00
#
_symmetry.space_group_name_H-M   'P 1'
#
loop_
_entity.id
_entity.type
_entity.pdbx_description
1 polymer ?
#
loop_
_entity_poly.entity_id
_entity_poly.type
_entity_poly.pdbx_seq_one_letter_code
_entity_poly.pdbx_strand_id
1 'polypeptide(L)'
;MLNEVRWIGLEPEVRHAFSLCRVREAGTPDEWYDLLGVVRVPVDRQVPDKLRDGLLPWALATLAAGGYGFGRYHAGYSTLDEDGEPDKALASEDINWSGSGILIPADQPPGS
;
A
#
# COMPACT_ATOMS: atom_id res chain seq x y z
N MET A 1 34.70 20.08 34.35
CA MET A 1 34.89 19.46 33.03
C MET A 1 33.52 19.00 32.56
N LEU A 2 33.04 19.57 31.46
CA LEU A 2 31.73 19.29 30.90
C LEU A 2 31.78 17.92 30.19
N ASN A 3 31.04 16.94 30.70
CA ASN A 3 30.74 15.73 29.95
C ASN A 3 29.67 16.11 28.91
N GLU A 4 30.11 16.38 27.68
CA GLU A 4 29.22 16.47 26.53
C GLU A 4 28.68 15.07 26.23
N VAL A 5 27.49 14.79 26.77
CA VAL A 5 26.65 13.69 26.30
C VAL A 5 26.25 14.05 24.88
N ARG A 6 26.94 13.44 23.91
CA ARG A 6 26.63 13.55 22.49
C ARG A 6 25.27 12.87 22.27
N TRP A 7 24.20 13.66 22.35
CA TRP A 7 22.88 13.26 21.90
C TRP A 7 22.98 13.00 20.40
N ILE A 8 23.16 11.72 20.03
CA ILE A 8 22.88 11.28 18.68
C ILE A 8 21.37 11.46 18.57
N GLY A 9 20.93 12.56 17.95
CA GLY A 9 19.53 12.74 17.60
C GLY A 9 19.15 11.52 16.79
N LEU A 10 18.33 10.64 17.38
CA LEU A 10 17.63 9.62 16.62
C LEU A 10 16.83 10.42 15.59
N GLU A 11 17.20 10.33 14.32
CA GLU A 11 16.36 10.88 13.26
C GLU A 11 14.93 10.41 13.52
N PRO A 12 13.93 11.31 13.41
CA PRO A 12 12.54 10.97 13.67
C PRO A 12 12.21 9.70 12.88
N GLU A 13 11.62 8.74 13.57
CA GLU A 13 11.26 7.47 12.97
C GLU A 13 10.24 7.75 11.87
N VAL A 14 10.71 7.69 10.61
CA VAL A 14 9.83 7.78 9.44
C VAL A 14 8.78 6.70 9.61
N ARG A 15 7.51 7.13 9.64
CA ARG A 15 6.38 6.21 9.78
C ARG A 15 6.01 5.69 8.41
N HIS A 16 5.52 4.47 8.36
CA HIS A 16 5.19 3.78 7.13
C HIS A 16 3.79 3.20 7.22
N ALA A 17 3.08 3.15 6.10
CA ALA A 17 1.75 2.59 6.05
C ALA A 17 1.48 1.86 4.73
N PHE A 18 0.62 0.86 4.83
CA PHE A 18 -0.10 0.34 3.68
C PHE A 18 -1.50 0.93 3.65
N SER A 19 -1.96 1.29 2.46
CA SER A 19 -3.31 1.75 2.18
C SER A 19 -3.96 0.88 1.12
N LEU A 20 -5.28 0.74 1.19
CA LEU A 20 -6.08 0.02 0.22
C LEU A 20 -7.27 0.90 -0.16
N CYS A 21 -7.42 1.14 -1.46
CA CYS A 21 -8.50 1.91 -2.04
C CYS A 21 -9.26 1.06 -3.05
N ARG A 22 -10.56 1.32 -3.20
CA ARG A 22 -11.32 0.90 -4.39
C ARG A 22 -11.16 1.98 -5.46
N VAL A 23 -10.86 1.57 -6.68
CA VAL A 23 -10.82 2.47 -7.83
C VAL A 23 -12.23 2.60 -8.39
N ARG A 24 -12.69 3.84 -8.55
CA ARG A 24 -13.99 4.20 -9.13
C ARG A 24 -13.79 4.83 -10.50
N GLU A 25 -14.72 4.60 -11.41
CA GLU A 25 -14.65 5.09 -12.80
C GLU A 25 -13.29 4.81 -13.48
N ALA A 26 -12.75 3.61 -13.23
CA ALA A 26 -11.40 3.24 -13.63
C ALA A 26 -11.17 3.40 -15.13
N GLY A 27 -10.07 4.05 -15.50
CA GLY A 27 -9.71 4.33 -16.90
C GLY A 27 -10.49 5.48 -17.54
N THR A 28 -11.23 6.27 -16.77
CA THR A 28 -11.89 7.49 -17.22
C THR A 28 -11.20 8.74 -16.64
N PRO A 29 -11.45 9.94 -17.18
CA PRO A 29 -10.99 11.19 -16.57
C PRO A 29 -11.54 11.44 -15.15
N ASP A 30 -12.66 10.80 -14.81
CA ASP A 30 -13.33 10.90 -13.52
C ASP A 30 -12.84 9.82 -12.54
N GLU A 31 -11.67 9.20 -12.78
CA GLU A 31 -11.11 8.18 -11.88
C GLU A 31 -10.81 8.76 -10.50
N TRP A 32 -11.27 8.06 -9.44
CA TRP A 32 -10.97 8.41 -8.06
C TRP A 32 -10.85 7.19 -7.15
N TYR A 33 -10.27 7.41 -5.98
CA TYR A 33 -9.87 6.38 -5.04
C TYR A 33 -10.70 6.48 -3.76
N ASP A 34 -11.47 5.44 -3.46
CA ASP A 34 -12.32 5.31 -2.29
C ASP A 34 -11.56 4.51 -1.21
N LEU A 35 -11.08 5.18 -0.16
CA LEU A 35 -10.21 4.58 0.85
C LEU A 35 -10.96 3.54 1.69
N LEU A 36 -10.44 2.31 1.72
CA LEU A 36 -11.04 1.18 2.44
C LEU A 36 -10.33 0.86 3.74
N GLY A 37 -9.00 1.05 3.78
CA GLY A 37 -8.21 0.72 4.95
C GLY A 37 -6.80 1.27 4.88
N VAL A 38 -6.26 1.57 6.07
CA VAL A 38 -4.87 1.96 6.27
C VAL A 38 -4.34 1.20 7.48
N VAL A 39 -3.13 0.66 7.38
CA VAL A 39 -2.41 0.09 8.51
C VAL A 39 -1.01 0.67 8.58
N ARG A 40 -0.58 1.06 9.78
CA ARG A 40 0.82 1.42 10.02
C ARG A 40 1.66 0.15 10.08
N VAL A 41 2.78 0.16 9.38
CA VAL A 41 3.69 -0.98 9.31
C VAL A 41 5.03 -0.64 9.98
N PRO A 42 5.54 -1.51 10.87
CA PRO A 42 6.86 -1.30 11.46
C PRO A 42 7.94 -1.54 10.42
N VAL A 43 8.93 -0.66 10.34
CA VAL A 43 10.05 -0.81 9.39
C VAL A 43 11.27 -1.40 10.05
N ASP A 44 11.67 -2.57 9.58
CA ASP A 44 13.02 -3.06 9.83
C ASP A 44 14.01 -2.31 8.94
N ARG A 45 14.76 -1.39 9.55
CA ARG A 45 15.77 -0.56 8.89
C ARG A 45 16.90 -1.37 8.26
N GLN A 46 17.09 -2.63 8.66
CA GLN A 46 18.10 -3.51 8.08
C GLN A 46 17.67 -4.09 6.73
N VAL A 47 16.36 -4.14 6.47
CA VAL A 47 15.77 -4.76 5.27
C VAL A 47 14.51 -3.99 4.82
N PRO A 48 14.63 -2.69 4.50
CA PRO A 48 13.47 -1.85 4.17
C PRO A 48 12.68 -2.36 2.96
N ASP A 49 13.36 -3.03 2.02
CA ASP A 49 12.74 -3.57 0.81
C ASP A 49 11.80 -4.75 1.09
N LYS A 50 12.00 -5.51 2.19
CA LYS A 50 11.12 -6.66 2.52
C LYS A 50 9.69 -6.25 2.85
N LEU A 51 9.47 -4.99 3.27
CA LEU A 51 8.12 -4.49 3.51
C LEU A 51 7.33 -4.34 2.22
N ARG A 52 8.00 -4.00 1.10
CA ARG A 52 7.32 -3.93 -0.19
C ARG A 52 6.67 -5.26 -0.56
N ASP A 53 7.35 -6.38 -0.29
CA ASP A 53 6.85 -7.73 -0.57
C ASP A 53 5.59 -8.08 0.25
N GLY A 54 5.37 -7.38 1.37
CA GLY A 54 4.21 -7.55 2.24
C GLY A 54 2.95 -6.83 1.77
N LEU A 55 3.06 -5.87 0.83
CA LEU A 55 1.94 -5.02 0.39
C LEU A 55 0.81 -5.85 -0.23
N LEU A 56 1.13 -6.66 -1.24
CA LEU A 56 0.13 -7.47 -1.95
C LEU A 56 -0.53 -8.50 -1.01
N PRO A 57 0.21 -9.32 -0.22
CA PRO A 57 -0.40 -10.23 0.74
C PRO A 57 -1.35 -9.54 1.73
N TRP A 58 -0.97 -8.39 2.26
CA TRP A 58 -1.83 -7.62 3.17
C TRP A 58 -3.10 -7.11 2.46
N ALA A 59 -2.97 -6.58 1.25
CA ALA A 59 -4.11 -6.08 0.48
C ALA A 59 -5.13 -7.19 0.18
N LEU A 60 -4.66 -8.36 -0.24
CA LEU A 60 -5.53 -9.52 -0.51
C LEU A 60 -6.22 -10.04 0.75
N ALA A 61 -5.49 -10.10 1.89
CA ALA A 61 -6.08 -10.48 3.16
C ALA A 61 -7.16 -9.48 3.60
N THR A 62 -6.93 -8.18 3.41
CA THR A 62 -7.89 -7.12 3.70
C THR A 62 -9.13 -7.21 2.81
N LEU A 63 -8.93 -7.46 1.51
CA LEU A 63 -10.03 -7.66 0.56
C LEU A 63 -10.91 -8.86 0.95
N ALA A 64 -10.28 -9.99 1.24
CA ALA A 64 -10.97 -11.21 1.63
C ALA A 64 -11.70 -11.07 2.98
N ALA A 65 -11.05 -10.49 3.99
CA ALA A 65 -11.64 -10.31 5.32
C ALA A 65 -12.77 -9.28 5.34
N GLY A 66 -12.67 -8.22 4.53
CA GLY A 66 -13.69 -7.18 4.43
C GLY A 66 -14.91 -7.56 3.58
N GLY A 67 -14.90 -8.72 2.91
CA GLY A 67 -16.01 -9.15 2.06
C GLY A 67 -16.21 -8.25 0.84
N TYR A 68 -15.15 -7.61 0.35
CA TYR A 68 -15.23 -6.68 -0.77
C TYR A 68 -15.48 -7.43 -2.09
N GLY A 69 -16.49 -6.98 -2.84
CA GLY A 69 -16.94 -7.63 -4.08
C GLY A 69 -16.07 -7.30 -5.30
N PHE A 70 -16.57 -7.69 -6.47
CA PHE A 70 -15.91 -7.46 -7.76
C PHE A 70 -15.51 -5.98 -7.97
N GLY A 71 -14.29 -5.75 -8.47
CA GLY A 71 -13.83 -4.41 -8.83
C GLY A 71 -12.32 -4.31 -9.00
N ARG A 72 -11.87 -3.08 -9.33
CA ARG A 72 -10.46 -2.71 -9.33
C ARG A 72 -10.11 -2.03 -8.01
N TYR A 73 -8.99 -2.40 -7.44
CA TYR A 73 -8.47 -1.90 -6.19
C TYR A 73 -7.03 -1.47 -6.37
N HIS A 74 -6.60 -0.52 -5.56
CA HIS A 74 -5.25 0.01 -5.54
C HIS A 74 -4.69 -0.11 -4.14
N ALA A 75 -3.58 -0.82 -3.99
CA ALA A 75 -2.85 -0.93 -2.74
C ALA A 75 -1.60 -0.05 -2.82
N GLY A 76 -1.38 0.80 -1.81
CA GLY A 76 -0.22 1.69 -1.74
C GLY A 76 0.65 1.39 -0.53
N TYR A 77 1.96 1.55 -0.68
CA TYR A 77 2.91 1.62 0.41
C TYR A 77 3.56 3.00 0.41
N SER A 78 3.42 3.74 1.49
CA SER A 78 3.98 5.09 1.62
C SER A 78 4.67 5.32 2.96
N THR A 79 5.54 6.33 3.00
CA THR A 79 5.88 7.00 4.25
C THR A 79 4.72 7.88 4.70
N LEU A 80 4.68 8.19 5.99
CA LEU A 80 3.75 9.15 6.58
C LEU A 80 4.52 10.34 7.16
N ASP A 81 3.94 11.52 7.05
CA ASP A 81 4.44 12.75 7.67
C ASP A 81 4.14 12.80 9.18
N GLU A 82 4.34 13.97 9.79
CA GLU A 82 4.10 14.24 11.22
C GLU A 82 2.62 14.13 11.62
N ASP A 83 1.71 14.44 10.71
CA ASP A 83 0.26 14.36 10.91
C ASP A 83 -0.29 12.95 10.64
N GLY A 84 0.52 12.08 10.04
CA GLY A 84 0.16 10.73 9.69
C GLY A 84 -0.47 10.61 8.31
N GLU A 85 -0.34 11.65 7.49
CA GLU A 85 -0.77 11.68 6.09
C GLU A 85 0.31 11.09 5.19
N PRO A 86 -0.05 10.51 4.04
CA PRO A 86 0.91 10.00 3.07
C PRO A 86 1.87 11.10 2.59
N ASP A 87 3.17 10.89 2.76
CA ASP A 87 4.21 11.83 2.33
C ASP A 87 4.84 11.36 1.02
N LYS A 88 5.44 10.16 1.00
CA LYS A 88 6.12 9.60 -0.17
C LYS A 88 5.62 8.21 -0.51
N ALA A 89 5.17 8.01 -1.74
CA ALA A 89 4.87 6.68 -2.28
C ALA A 89 6.16 5.87 -2.51
N LEU A 90 6.17 4.62 -2.06
CA LEU A 90 7.30 3.69 -2.13
C LEU A 90 7.01 2.49 -3.05
N ALA A 91 5.78 1.98 -3.02
CA ALA A 91 5.31 0.93 -3.92
C ALA A 91 3.79 1.01 -4.09
N SER A 92 3.29 0.39 -5.15
CA SER A 92 1.86 0.27 -5.40
C SER A 92 1.55 -0.99 -6.19
N GLU A 93 0.36 -1.55 -5.96
CA GLU A 93 -0.16 -2.71 -6.68
C GLU A 93 -1.60 -2.45 -7.11
N ASP A 94 -1.89 -2.69 -8.39
CA ASP A 94 -3.24 -2.65 -8.93
C ASP A 94 -3.81 -4.07 -8.94
N ILE A 95 -4.99 -4.23 -8.34
CA ILE A 95 -5.62 -5.52 -8.10
C ILE A 95 -6.98 -5.53 -8.78
N ASN A 96 -7.12 -6.38 -9.80
CA ASN A 96 -8.43 -6.75 -10.32
C ASN A 96 -8.97 -7.90 -9.48
N TRP A 97 -10.08 -7.70 -8.78
CA TRP A 97 -10.59 -8.64 -7.78
C TRP A 97 -11.98 -9.13 -8.18
N SER A 98 -12.21 -10.44 -8.04
CA SER A 98 -13.49 -11.07 -8.38
C SER A 98 -14.54 -10.99 -7.27
N GLY A 99 -14.12 -10.65 -6.05
CA GLY A 99 -14.88 -10.86 -4.81
C GLY A 99 -14.30 -11.97 -3.93
N SER A 100 -13.51 -12.88 -4.51
CA SER A 100 -12.89 -14.00 -3.78
C SER A 100 -11.46 -14.34 -4.21
N GLY A 101 -10.97 -13.73 -5.30
CA GLY A 101 -9.63 -13.99 -5.84
C GLY A 101 -9.20 -12.91 -6.84
N ILE A 102 -7.90 -12.91 -7.18
CA ILE A 102 -7.35 -12.04 -8.22
C ILE A 102 -7.87 -12.52 -9.58
N LEU A 103 -8.32 -11.57 -10.40
CA LEU A 103 -8.63 -11.79 -11.80
C LEU A 103 -7.34 -11.72 -12.62
N ILE A 104 -6.98 -12.84 -13.24
CA ILE A 104 -5.88 -12.90 -14.19
C ILE A 104 -6.48 -12.68 -15.58
N PRO A 105 -5.99 -11.70 -16.36
CA PRO A 105 -6.42 -11.53 -17.75
C PRO A 105 -6.24 -12.85 -18.50
N ALA A 106 -7.25 -13.29 -19.24
CA ALA A 106 -7.07 -14.41 -20.15
C ALA A 106 -6.06 -14.00 -21.22
N ASP A 107 -5.08 -14.86 -21.51
CA ASP A 107 -4.20 -14.67 -22.65
C ASP A 107 -5.07 -14.46 -23.89
N GLN A 108 -4.84 -13.36 -24.63
CA GLN A 108 -5.51 -13.17 -25.90
C GLN A 108 -5.15 -14.35 -26.81
N PRO A 109 -6.12 -15.11 -27.35
CA PRO A 109 -5.79 -16.03 -28.42
C PRO A 109 -5.17 -15.21 -29.56
N PRO A 110 -4.09 -15.70 -30.20
CA PRO A 110 -3.54 -15.02 -31.37
C PRO A 110 -4.69 -14.86 -32.36
N GLY A 111 -4.95 -13.61 -32.76
CA GLY A 111 -6.06 -13.27 -33.63
C GLY A 111 -6.10 -14.20 -34.84
N SER A 112 -7.27 -14.80 -35.07
CA SER A 112 -7.56 -15.58 -36.28
C SER A 112 -7.80 -14.67 -37.48
#